data_AF-A0A351QYN7-F1
#
_entry.id   AF-A0A351QYN7-F1
#
_cell.length_a   1.000
_cell.length_b   1.000
_cell.length_c   1.000
_cell.angle_alpha   90.00
_cell.angle_beta   90.00
_cell.angle_gamma   90.00
#
_symmetry.space_group_name_H-M   'P 1'
#
loop_
_entity.id
_entity.type
_entity.pdbx_description
1 polymer ?
#
loop_
_entity_poly.entity_id
_entity_poly.type
_entity_poly.pdbx_seq_one_letter_code
_entity_poly.pdbx_strand_id
1 'polypeptide(L)'
;MFLLGEIILINSYLEIRDRTDNKFIYYLVLFLSMLPIIITKVSVKSIYGPIGFIGLSYLNFKAIQIIIEIYDGTIKGIKFSTLVYFIIFFPTLSSGPIDRYRRFEENINTKIDKEDYINNYLFEGLKRIIRGVGY
;
A
#
# COMPACT_ATOMS: atom_id res chain seq x y z
N MET A 1 -3.20 15.24 2.55
CA MET A 1 -4.50 14.88 3.17
C MET A 1 -4.75 13.38 3.13
N PHE A 2 -4.87 12.76 1.95
CA PHE A 2 -5.13 11.31 1.80
C PHE A 2 -4.18 10.42 2.62
N LEU A 3 -2.87 10.53 2.41
CA LEU A 3 -1.87 9.69 3.10
C LEU A 3 -1.98 9.77 4.63
N LEU A 4 -2.10 10.98 5.17
CA LEU A 4 -2.25 11.18 6.61
C LEU A 4 -3.53 10.52 7.13
N GLY A 5 -4.64 10.66 6.39
CA GLY A 5 -5.91 10.01 6.72
C GLY A 5 -5.81 8.49 6.76
N GLU A 6 -5.24 7.86 5.73
CA GLU A 6 -5.04 6.41 5.68
C GLU A 6 -4.11 5.92 6.78
N ILE A 7 -3.00 6.63 7.03
CA ILE A 7 -2.05 6.26 8.10
C ILE A 7 -2.72 6.34 9.47
N ILE A 8 -3.48 7.40 9.75
CA ILE A 8 -4.22 7.53 11.01
C ILE A 8 -5.27 6.42 11.13
N LEU A 9 -6.00 6.14 10.05
CA LEU A 9 -7.03 5.10 10.02
C LEU A 9 -6.45 3.71 10.29
N ILE A 10 -5.34 3.36 9.63
CA ILE A 10 -4.63 2.08 9.82
C ILE A 10 -4.14 1.93 11.25
N ASN A 11 -3.43 2.93 11.79
CA ASN A 11 -2.92 2.86 13.16
C ASN A 11 -4.05 2.81 14.20
N SER A 12 -5.11 3.59 14.02
CA SER A 12 -6.27 3.57 14.91
C SER A 12 -6.97 2.20 14.86
N TYR A 13 -7.12 1.62 13.67
CA TYR A 13 -7.73 0.30 13.54
C TYR A 13 -6.88 -0.81 14.15
N LEU A 14 -5.54 -0.73 14.01
CA LEU A 14 -4.62 -1.66 14.66
C LEU A 14 -4.84 -1.67 16.18
N GLU A 15 -4.89 -0.50 16.81
CA GLU A 15 -5.13 -0.40 18.26
C GLU A 15 -6.53 -0.87 18.68
N ILE A 16 -7.57 -0.56 17.88
CA ILE A 16 -8.94 -1.02 18.16
C ILE A 16 -9.04 -2.54 18.03
N ARG A 17 -8.37 -3.12 17.03
CA ARG A 17 -8.36 -4.57 16.77
C ARG A 17 -7.79 -5.35 17.94
N ASP A 18 -6.76 -4.84 18.59
CA ASP A 18 -6.17 -5.45 19.79
C ASP A 18 -7.16 -5.50 20.97
N ARG A 19 -8.17 -4.62 20.98
CA ARG A 19 -9.17 -4.51 22.05
C ARG A 19 -10.49 -5.19 21.71
N THR A 20 -10.81 -5.44 20.44
CA THR A 20 -12.14 -5.89 20.00
C THR A 20 -12.12 -6.63 18.66
N ASP A 21 -12.80 -7.78 18.58
CA ASP A 21 -12.95 -8.61 17.37
C ASP A 21 -14.27 -8.33 16.60
N ASN A 22 -14.81 -7.12 16.71
CA ASN A 22 -16.12 -6.80 16.14
C ASN A 22 -16.04 -6.60 14.61
N LYS A 23 -16.70 -7.48 13.87
CA LYS A 23 -16.78 -7.44 12.40
C LYS A 23 -17.40 -6.13 11.85
N PHE A 24 -18.31 -5.50 12.59
CA PHE A 24 -18.89 -4.22 12.17
C PHE A 24 -17.84 -3.11 12.14
N ILE A 25 -16.89 -3.10 13.08
CA ILE A 25 -15.79 -2.13 13.08
C ILE A 25 -14.89 -2.36 11.86
N TYR A 26 -14.59 -3.62 11.54
CA TYR A 26 -13.85 -3.97 10.33
C TYR A 26 -14.54 -3.43 9.06
N TYR A 27 -15.84 -3.70 8.89
CA TYR A 27 -16.58 -3.21 7.72
C TYR A 27 -16.62 -1.68 7.66
N LEU A 28 -16.77 -1.01 8.80
CA LEU A 28 -16.74 0.45 8.88
C LEU A 28 -15.38 1.01 8.45
N VAL A 29 -14.28 0.47 8.98
CA VAL A 29 -12.92 0.92 8.66
C VAL A 29 -12.57 0.64 7.20
N LEU A 30 -12.94 -0.54 6.69
CA LEU A 30 -12.76 -0.89 5.28
C LEU A 30 -13.50 0.09 4.36
N PHE A 31 -14.75 0.42 4.71
CA PHE A 31 -15.53 1.42 3.99
C PHE A 31 -14.89 2.80 4.06
N LEU A 32 -14.42 3.24 5.23
CA LEU A 32 -13.71 4.51 5.42
C LEU A 32 -12.45 4.60 4.56
N SER A 33 -11.67 3.52 4.47
CA SER A 33 -10.48 3.47 3.60
C SER A 33 -10.85 3.52 2.12
N MET A 34 -12.01 3.00 1.71
CA MET A 34 -12.48 3.11 0.32
C MET A 34 -13.03 4.51 -0.03
N LEU A 35 -13.34 5.38 0.95
CA LEU A 35 -13.97 6.68 0.67
C LEU A 35 -13.17 7.55 -0.32
N PRO A 36 -11.84 7.69 -0.22
CA PRO A 36 -11.10 8.56 -1.13
C PRO A 36 -11.22 8.10 -2.59
N ILE A 37 -11.12 6.80 -2.85
CA ILE A 37 -11.27 6.29 -4.23
C ILE A 37 -12.72 6.45 -4.73
N ILE A 38 -13.73 6.23 -3.87
CA ILE A 38 -15.14 6.44 -4.22
C ILE A 38 -15.38 7.91 -4.58
N ILE A 39 -14.93 8.84 -3.73
CA ILE A 39 -15.08 10.29 -3.94
C ILE A 39 -14.44 10.69 -5.27
N THR A 40 -13.20 10.26 -5.53
CA THR A 40 -12.51 10.62 -6.78
C THR A 40 -13.20 10.08 -8.02
N LYS A 41 -13.75 8.86 -7.97
CA LYS A 41 -14.51 8.28 -9.09
C LYS A 41 -15.86 8.98 -9.32
N VAL A 42 -16.57 9.35 -8.26
CA VAL A 42 -17.83 10.11 -8.37
C VAL A 42 -17.59 11.54 -8.85
N SER A 43 -16.47 12.15 -8.42
CA SER A 43 -16.09 13.52 -8.79
C SER A 43 -15.95 13.73 -10.30
N VAL A 44 -15.57 12.69 -11.06
CA VAL A 44 -15.48 12.76 -12.52
C VAL A 44 -16.81 13.16 -13.16
N LYS A 45 -17.94 12.81 -12.54
CA LYS A 45 -19.30 13.16 -13.01
C LYS A 45 -19.79 14.50 -12.44
N SER A 46 -19.02 15.14 -11.56
CA SER A 46 -19.40 16.38 -10.88
C SER A 46 -19.01 17.62 -11.68
N ILE A 47 -19.71 18.72 -11.41
CA ILE A 47 -19.50 20.04 -12.05
C ILE A 47 -18.12 20.61 -11.69
N TYR A 48 -17.56 20.21 -10.54
CA TYR A 48 -16.25 20.65 -10.06
C TYR A 48 -15.05 19.95 -10.74
N GLY A 49 -15.31 18.98 -11.62
CA GLY A 49 -14.26 18.23 -12.32
C GLY A 49 -13.64 17.09 -11.50
N PRO A 50 -12.65 16.37 -12.07
CA PRO A 50 -12.00 15.26 -11.40
C PRO A 50 -11.12 15.74 -10.23
N ILE A 51 -11.40 15.26 -9.03
CA ILE A 51 -10.55 15.46 -7.85
C ILE A 51 -9.72 14.18 -7.67
N GLY A 52 -8.39 14.30 -7.57
CA GLY A 52 -7.49 13.18 -7.37
C GLY A 52 -6.05 13.47 -7.80
N PHE A 53 -5.15 12.50 -7.59
CA PHE A 53 -3.76 12.56 -8.05
C PHE A 53 -3.32 11.20 -8.60
N ILE A 54 -2.22 11.19 -9.37
CA ILE A 54 -1.73 9.97 -10.01
C ILE A 54 -1.29 8.93 -8.98
N GLY A 55 -1.67 7.68 -9.18
CA GLY A 55 -1.37 6.60 -8.23
C GLY A 55 -2.31 6.46 -7.03
N LEU A 56 -3.29 7.36 -6.85
CA LEU A 56 -4.23 7.30 -5.73
C LEU A 56 -4.92 5.93 -5.59
N SER A 57 -5.39 5.36 -6.71
CA SER A 57 -6.05 4.04 -6.69
C SER A 57 -5.13 2.96 -6.12
N TYR A 58 -3.86 2.98 -6.51
CA TYR A 58 -2.89 1.98 -6.09
C TYR A 58 -2.51 2.14 -4.61
N LEU A 59 -2.31 3.38 -4.16
CA LEU A 59 -2.09 3.67 -2.74
C LEU A 59 -3.27 3.24 -1.86
N ASN A 60 -4.49 3.45 -2.36
CA ASN A 60 -5.69 3.03 -1.66
C ASN A 60 -5.80 1.50 -1.55
N PHE A 61 -5.47 0.77 -2.62
CA PHE A 61 -5.40 -0.70 -2.54
C PHE A 61 -4.36 -1.20 -1.53
N LYS A 62 -3.19 -0.54 -1.42
CA LYS A 62 -2.21 -0.86 -0.36
C LYS A 62 -2.79 -0.65 1.04
N ALA A 63 -3.50 0.45 1.27
CA ALA A 63 -4.13 0.74 2.56
C ALA A 63 -5.23 -0.28 2.91
N ILE A 64 -6.10 -0.60 1.95
CA ILE A 64 -7.12 -1.64 2.08
C ILE A 64 -6.48 -2.99 2.41
N GLN A 65 -5.41 -3.37 1.70
CA GLN A 65 -4.71 -4.62 1.93
C GLN A 65 -4.19 -4.72 3.37
N ILE A 66 -3.62 -3.63 3.90
CA ILE A 66 -3.17 -3.59 5.30
C ILE A 66 -4.34 -3.79 6.27
N ILE A 67 -5.47 -3.13 6.04
CA ILE A 67 -6.66 -3.27 6.90
C ILE A 67 -7.16 -4.73 6.91
N ILE A 68 -7.15 -5.39 5.76
CA ILE A 68 -7.49 -6.82 5.64
C ILE A 68 -6.47 -7.67 6.41
N GLU A 69 -5.17 -7.43 6.23
CA GLU A 69 -4.11 -8.18 6.91
C GLU A 69 -4.13 -8.00 8.46
N ILE A 70 -4.54 -6.82 8.94
CA ILE A 70 -4.79 -6.55 10.38
C ILE A 70 -6.02 -7.34 10.86
N TYR A 71 -7.11 -7.33 10.09
CA TYR A 71 -8.32 -8.08 10.43
C TYR A 71 -8.05 -9.59 10.52
N ASP A 72 -7.31 -10.14 9.56
CA ASP A 72 -6.90 -11.54 9.53
C ASP A 72 -5.89 -11.90 10.64
N GLY A 73 -5.42 -10.92 11.42
CA GLY A 73 -4.45 -11.12 12.51
C GLY A 73 -3.04 -11.46 12.02
N THR A 74 -2.78 -11.31 10.72
CA THR A 74 -1.45 -11.53 10.11
C THR A 74 -0.50 -10.39 10.50
N ILE A 75 -1.02 -9.17 10.64
CA ILE A 75 -0.29 -8.01 11.14
C ILE A 75 -0.78 -7.70 12.56
N LYS A 76 0.14 -7.79 13.53
CA LYS A 76 -0.11 -7.43 14.95
C LYS A 76 0.63 -6.19 15.41
N GLY A 77 1.48 -5.64 14.53
CA GLY A 77 2.32 -4.50 14.83
C GLY A 77 2.89 -3.93 13.55
N ILE A 78 2.92 -2.61 13.46
CA ILE A 78 3.40 -1.89 12.29
C ILE A 78 4.38 -0.82 12.75
N LYS A 79 5.57 -0.78 12.15
CA LYS A 79 6.50 0.35 12.34
C LYS A 79 6.06 1.51 11.45
N PHE A 80 5.88 2.69 12.05
CA PHE A 80 5.42 3.89 11.33
C PHE A 80 6.29 4.21 10.10
N SER A 81 7.61 4.11 10.22
CA SER A 81 8.53 4.36 9.10
C SER A 81 8.35 3.36 7.96
N THR A 82 8.21 2.06 8.28
CA THR A 82 7.96 1.00 7.29
C THR A 82 6.62 1.18 6.61
N LEU A 83 5.57 1.56 7.35
CA LEU A 83 4.24 1.85 6.80
C LEU A 83 4.29 2.97 5.78
N VAL A 84 4.89 4.11 6.16
CA VAL A 84 5.04 5.25 5.25
C VAL A 84 5.82 4.81 4.02
N TYR A 85 6.94 4.10 4.20
CA TYR A 85 7.78 3.64 3.09
C TYR A 85 7.05 2.69 2.14
N PHE A 86 6.27 1.74 2.68
CA PHE A 86 5.47 0.81 1.90
C PHE A 86 4.44 1.54 1.04
N ILE A 87 3.70 2.50 1.65
CA ILE A 87 2.67 3.25 0.94
C ILE A 87 3.31 4.05 -0.19
N ILE A 88 4.34 4.87 0.09
CA ILE A 88 4.94 5.79 -0.89
C ILE A 88 6.05 5.17 -1.75
N PHE A 89 6.20 3.84 -1.76
CA PHE A 89 7.29 3.15 -2.46
C PHE A 89 7.35 3.54 -3.95
N PHE A 90 8.33 4.39 -4.28
CA PHE A 90 8.43 5.11 -5.56
C PHE A 90 8.32 4.20 -6.80
N PRO A 91 9.01 3.04 -6.88
CA PRO A 91 8.94 2.16 -8.06
C PRO A 91 7.54 1.69 -8.42
N THR A 92 6.60 1.68 -7.46
CA THR A 92 5.21 1.24 -7.67
C THR A 92 4.20 2.34 -7.38
N LEU A 93 4.63 3.60 -7.23
CA LEU A 93 3.77 4.67 -6.73
C LEU A 93 2.58 4.97 -7.65
N SER A 94 2.82 5.00 -8.97
CA SER A 94 1.80 5.32 -9.98
C SER A 94 1.00 4.08 -10.37
N SER A 95 1.71 2.98 -10.64
CA SER A 95 1.17 1.69 -11.01
C SER A 95 2.21 0.62 -10.68
N GLY A 96 1.74 -0.58 -10.35
CA GLY A 96 2.63 -1.68 -10.01
C GLY A 96 1.85 -2.94 -9.64
N PRO A 97 2.53 -4.08 -9.48
CA PRO A 97 1.91 -5.27 -8.92
C PRO A 97 1.54 -5.01 -7.46
N ILE A 98 0.27 -5.19 -7.11
CA ILE A 98 -0.22 -5.01 -5.73
C ILE A 98 0.62 -5.88 -4.79
N ASP A 99 1.22 -5.24 -3.79
CA ASP A 99 2.10 -5.87 -2.81
C ASP A 99 1.44 -5.98 -1.44
N ARG A 100 1.95 -6.89 -0.60
CA ARG A 100 1.52 -7.11 0.79
C ARG A 100 2.51 -6.48 1.75
N TYR A 101 2.04 -5.89 2.84
CA TYR A 101 2.90 -5.16 3.77
C TYR A 101 3.97 -6.07 4.37
N ARG A 102 3.59 -7.29 4.80
CA ARG A 102 4.55 -8.23 5.43
C ARG A 102 5.68 -8.63 4.49
N ARG A 103 5.37 -8.92 3.22
CA ARG A 103 6.38 -9.27 2.22
C ARG A 103 7.33 -8.10 1.98
N PHE A 104 6.79 -6.88 1.91
CA PHE A 104 7.61 -5.69 1.77
C PHE A 104 8.52 -5.48 2.99
N GLU A 105 7.98 -5.62 4.20
CA GLU A 105 8.76 -5.52 5.44
C GLU A 105 9.88 -6.58 5.51
N GLU A 106 9.61 -7.83 5.12
CA GLU A 106 10.63 -8.88 5.04
C GLU A 106 11.73 -8.52 4.03
N ASN A 107 11.35 -8.02 2.85
CA ASN A 107 12.30 -7.64 1.80
C ASN A 107 13.24 -6.51 2.22
N ILE A 108 12.73 -5.47 2.90
CA ILE A 108 13.58 -4.34 3.32
C ILE A 108 14.55 -4.72 4.45
N ASN A 109 14.24 -5.76 5.22
CA ASN A 109 15.08 -6.25 6.32
C ASN A 109 16.03 -7.38 5.88
N THR A 110 15.82 -7.95 4.69
CA THR A 110 16.68 -8.99 4.13
C THR A 110 18.04 -8.39 3.75
N LYS A 111 19.12 -9.00 4.24
CA LYS A 111 20.47 -8.68 3.78
C LYS A 111 20.76 -9.50 2.52
N ILE A 112 21.18 -8.82 1.46
CA ILE A 112 21.53 -9.44 0.18
C ILE A 112 23.05 -9.44 0.06
N ASP A 113 23.64 -10.60 -0.20
CA ASP A 113 25.07 -10.72 -0.46
C ASP A 113 25.44 -10.07 -1.79
N LYS A 114 26.69 -9.58 -1.90
CA LYS A 114 27.14 -8.83 -3.10
C LYS A 114 27.00 -9.66 -4.38
N GLU A 115 27.37 -10.93 -4.32
CA GLU A 115 27.30 -11.84 -5.47
C GLU A 115 25.84 -12.10 -5.88
N ASP A 116 24.96 -12.30 -4.90
CA ASP A 116 23.53 -12.50 -5.13
C ASP A 116 22.87 -11.24 -5.73
N TYR A 117 23.23 -10.06 -5.22
CA TYR A 117 22.79 -8.79 -5.77
C TYR A 117 23.17 -8.62 -7.24
N ILE A 118 24.44 -8.88 -7.60
CA ILE A 118 24.92 -8.72 -8.97
C ILE A 118 24.19 -9.68 -9.90
N ASN A 119 24.19 -10.98 -9.56
CA ASN A 119 23.71 -12.04 -10.44
C ASN A 119 22.19 -12.07 -10.57
N ASN A 120 21.46 -11.91 -9.46
CA ASN A 120 20.01 -12.13 -9.43
C ASN A 120 19.16 -10.85 -9.44
N TYR A 121 19.73 -9.70 -9.06
CA TYR A 121 18.99 -8.43 -9.02
C TYR A 121 19.45 -7.43 -10.09
N LEU A 122 20.76 -7.15 -10.19
CA LEU A 122 21.28 -6.11 -11.09
C LEU A 122 21.15 -6.51 -12.55
N PHE A 123 21.68 -7.67 -12.94
CA PHE A 123 21.62 -8.15 -14.32
C PHE A 123 20.19 -8.39 -14.79
N GLU A 124 19.36 -9.00 -13.96
CA GLU A 124 17.95 -9.24 -14.26
C GLU A 124 17.15 -7.92 -14.35
N GLY A 125 17.43 -6.95 -13.47
CA GLY A 125 16.85 -5.62 -13.52
C GLY A 125 17.19 -4.88 -14.80
N LEU A 126 18.46 -4.86 -15.19
CA LEU A 126 18.91 -4.27 -16.46
C LEU A 126 18.25 -4.94 -17.66
N LYS A 127 18.19 -6.28 -17.67
CA LYS A 127 17.52 -7.05 -18.73
C LYS A 127 16.04 -6.67 -18.87
N ARG A 128 15.33 -6.47 -17.76
CA ARG A 128 13.93 -6.02 -17.75
C ARG A 128 13.77 -4.60 -18.30
N ILE A 129 14.67 -3.69 -17.96
CA ILE A 129 14.67 -2.31 -18.48
C ILE A 129 14.89 -2.33 -20.00
N ILE A 130 15.93 -3.03 -20.47
CA ILE A 130 16.25 -3.11 -21.91
C ILE A 130 15.09 -3.73 -22.68
N ARG A 131 14.50 -4.82 -22.16
CA ARG A 131 13.33 -5.45 -22.78
C ARG A 131 12.13 -4.52 -22.84
N GLY A 132 11.91 -3.70 -21.81
CA GLY A 132 10.82 -2.72 -21.78
C GLY A 132 11.03 -1.55 -22.74
N VAL A 133 12.27 -1.17 -23.04
CA VAL A 133 12.59 -0.13 -24.03
C VAL A 133 12.52 -0.66 -25.47
N GLY A 134 12.88 -1.92 -25.68
CA GLY A 134 12.91 -2.53 -27.02
C GLY A 134 11.58 -3.10 -27.53
N TYR A 135 10.55 -3.19 -26.68
CA TYR A 135 9.18 -3.56 -27.03
C TYR A 135 8.36 -2.32 -27.39
#